data_AF-A0A7X6FT06-F1
#
_entry.id   AF-A0A7X6FT06-F1
#
_cell.length_a   1.000
_cell.length_b   1.000
_cell.length_c   1.000
_cell.angle_alpha   90.00
_cell.angle_beta   90.00
_cell.angle_gamma   90.00
#
_symmetry.space_group_name_H-M   'P 1'
#
loop_
_entity.id
_entity.type
_entity.pdbx_description
1 polymer ?
#
loop_
_entity_poly.entity_id
_entity_poly.type
_entity_poly.pdbx_seq_one_letter_code
_entity_poly.pdbx_strand_id
1 'polypeptide(L)'
;MTSILSPVSVAYVQQLLPLASIRVPAGFPSPTADHEEDEIDPIAWVIRHPSATFWWRVSGDSLMDEGIHDGDLIAVDRAGKRRVGRIVLAVVDGNVTVKKLAKRDGRYWLDPKSKGSDFAPLLVTESTEIWGVVAGVVRRYAVE
;
A
#
# COMPACT_ATOMS: atom_id res chain seq x y z
N MET A 1 22.13 -9.38 16.09
CA MET A 1 21.54 -8.40 15.16
C MET A 1 20.03 -8.60 15.22
N THR A 2 19.35 -7.78 16.03
CA THR A 2 17.93 -7.94 16.34
C THR A 2 17.10 -7.54 15.13
N SER A 3 16.32 -8.48 14.59
CA SER A 3 15.46 -8.25 13.42
C SER A 3 14.45 -7.14 13.70
N ILE A 4 14.64 -5.99 13.07
CA ILE A 4 13.78 -4.79 13.14
C ILE A 4 12.39 -4.98 12.50
N LEU A 5 12.14 -6.15 11.90
CA LEU A 5 10.89 -6.48 11.22
C LEU A 5 10.28 -7.74 11.84
N SER A 6 9.99 -7.69 13.15
CA SER A 6 9.14 -8.68 13.80
C SER A 6 7.70 -8.17 13.77
N PRO A 7 6.89 -8.57 12.77
CA PRO A 7 5.50 -8.16 12.72
C PRO A 7 4.74 -8.70 13.93
N VAL A 8 3.84 -7.88 14.47
CA VAL A 8 2.86 -8.33 15.45
C VAL A 8 1.72 -9.01 14.71
N SER A 9 1.53 -10.30 14.98
CA SER A 9 0.40 -11.04 14.42
C SER A 9 -0.91 -10.58 15.07
N VAL A 10 -1.84 -10.09 14.26
CA VAL A 10 -3.20 -9.79 14.70
C VAL A 10 -4.11 -10.89 14.17
N ALA A 11 -4.93 -11.47 15.03
CA ALA A 11 -5.96 -12.41 14.59
C ALA A 11 -7.01 -11.62 13.80
N TYR A 12 -7.14 -11.94 12.51
CA TYR A 12 -8.14 -11.36 11.66
C TYR A 12 -9.41 -12.21 11.70
N VAL A 13 -10.52 -11.60 12.13
CA VAL A 13 -11.85 -12.19 12.07
C VAL A 13 -12.55 -11.56 10.88
N GLN A 14 -12.94 -12.39 9.89
CA GLN A 14 -13.69 -11.90 8.74
C GLN A 14 -15.03 -11.33 9.22
N GLN A 15 -15.36 -10.14 8.73
CA GLN A 15 -16.60 -9.45 9.03
C GLN A 15 -17.26 -9.02 7.72
N LEU A 16 -18.42 -9.61 7.44
CA LEU A 16 -19.26 -9.22 6.32
C LEU A 16 -20.03 -7.96 6.72
N LEU A 17 -19.83 -6.90 5.94
CA LEU A 17 -20.51 -5.63 6.08
C LEU A 17 -21.41 -5.43 4.87
N PRO A 18 -22.60 -4.80 5.04
CA PRO A 18 -23.43 -4.44 3.90
C PRO A 18 -22.67 -3.52 2.94
N LEU A 19 -22.69 -3.86 1.65
CA LEU A 19 -22.17 -3.05 0.56
C LEU A 19 -23.33 -2.57 -0.31
N ALA A 20 -23.47 -1.26 -0.43
CA ALA A 20 -24.40 -0.70 -1.39
C ALA A 20 -24.00 -1.10 -2.82
N SER A 21 -24.91 -1.72 -3.56
CA SER A 21 -24.71 -2.07 -4.98
C SER A 21 -24.65 -0.87 -5.91
N ILE A 22 -25.23 0.26 -5.49
CA ILE A 22 -25.13 1.52 -6.21
C ILE A 22 -23.69 2.02 -6.11
N ARG A 23 -23.01 2.10 -7.26
CA ARG A 23 -21.70 2.74 -7.35
C ARG A 23 -21.86 4.23 -7.14
N VAL A 24 -21.12 4.79 -6.17
CA VAL A 24 -21.07 6.23 -5.94
C VAL A 24 -20.14 6.87 -6.98
N PRO A 25 -20.64 7.74 -7.89
CA PRO A 25 -19.77 8.42 -8.82
C PRO A 25 -18.92 9.46 -8.08
N ALA A 26 -17.64 9.51 -8.37
CA ALA A 26 -16.77 10.61 -7.95
C ALA A 26 -17.02 11.91 -8.76
N GLY A 27 -17.93 11.87 -9.75
CA GLY A 27 -18.30 12.97 -10.65
C GLY A 27 -19.80 13.28 -10.60
N PHE A 28 -20.41 13.63 -11.74
CA PHE A 28 -21.82 14.02 -11.78
C PHE A 28 -22.76 12.88 -11.35
N PRO A 29 -23.78 13.16 -10.51
CA PRO A 29 -24.75 12.15 -10.11
C PRO A 29 -25.65 11.79 -11.30
N SER A 30 -25.65 10.52 -11.70
CA SER A 30 -26.58 9.98 -12.70
C SER A 30 -27.67 9.15 -12.02
N PRO A 31 -28.94 9.26 -12.42
CA PRO A 31 -29.98 8.43 -11.84
C PRO A 31 -29.88 6.97 -12.31
N THR A 32 -30.19 6.08 -11.37
CA THR A 32 -30.64 4.68 -11.50
C THR A 32 -29.59 3.56 -11.34
N ALA A 33 -29.88 2.65 -10.41
CA ALA A 33 -29.64 1.21 -10.52
C ALA A 33 -30.70 0.45 -9.70
N ASP A 34 -31.15 -0.69 -10.22
CA ASP A 34 -32.01 -1.66 -9.54
C ASP A 34 -31.25 -2.34 -8.37
N HIS A 35 -31.98 -2.71 -7.31
CA HIS A 35 -31.42 -3.02 -5.99
C HIS A 35 -31.20 -4.52 -5.77
N GLU A 36 -29.94 -4.90 -5.58
CA GLU A 36 -29.52 -6.12 -4.87
C GLU A 36 -28.48 -5.70 -3.82
N GLU A 37 -28.53 -6.20 -2.59
CA GLU A 37 -27.52 -5.89 -1.56
C GLU A 37 -26.38 -6.92 -1.65
N ASP A 38 -25.15 -6.44 -1.79
CA ASP A 38 -23.94 -7.28 -1.70
C ASP A 38 -23.35 -7.20 -0.29
N GLU A 39 -22.60 -8.21 0.11
CA GLU A 39 -21.78 -8.18 1.33
C GLU A 39 -20.30 -8.08 0.96
N ILE A 40 -19.54 -7.29 1.72
CA ILE A 40 -18.09 -7.19 1.57
C ILE A 40 -17.40 -7.20 2.92
N ASP A 41 -16.22 -7.83 2.95
CA ASP A 41 -15.22 -7.51 3.95
C ASP A 41 -14.12 -6.66 3.27
N PRO A 42 -14.08 -5.33 3.50
CA PRO A 42 -13.15 -4.44 2.81
C PRO A 42 -11.68 -4.79 3.07
N ILE A 43 -11.39 -5.35 4.25
CA ILE A 43 -10.02 -5.73 4.61
C ILE A 43 -9.64 -7.02 3.89
N ALA A 44 -10.52 -8.03 3.84
CA ALA A 44 -10.26 -9.25 3.10
C ALA A 44 -10.11 -8.98 1.60
N TRP A 45 -10.84 -8.00 1.07
CA TRP A 45 -10.73 -7.57 -0.31
C TRP A 45 -9.32 -7.01 -0.64
N VAL A 46 -8.70 -6.30 0.31
CA VAL A 46 -7.31 -5.81 0.20
C VAL A 46 -6.29 -6.93 0.42
N ILE A 47 -6.52 -7.82 1.40
CA ILE A 47 -5.57 -8.84 1.84
C ILE A 47 -5.74 -10.14 1.03
N ARG A 48 -5.00 -10.27 -0.08
CA ARG A 48 -5.01 -11.51 -0.89
C ARG A 48 -4.29 -12.70 -0.25
N HIS A 49 -3.23 -12.46 0.52
CA HIS A 49 -2.47 -13.51 1.21
C HIS A 49 -2.38 -13.24 2.72
N PRO A 50 -3.42 -13.59 3.51
CA PRO A 50 -3.49 -13.22 4.94
C PRO A 50 -2.27 -13.59 5.78
N SER A 51 -1.68 -14.77 5.54
CA SER A 51 -0.48 -15.23 6.25
C SER A 51 0.82 -14.52 5.85
N ALA A 52 0.80 -13.76 4.76
CA ALA A 52 1.96 -13.07 4.20
C ALA A 52 1.76 -11.55 4.07
N THR A 53 0.65 -11.03 4.60
CA THR A 53 0.33 -9.60 4.57
C THR A 53 0.49 -8.99 5.95
N PHE A 54 1.12 -7.83 5.97
CA PHE A 54 1.50 -7.13 7.19
C PHE A 54 1.22 -5.64 7.04
N TRP A 55 1.07 -4.91 8.14
CA TRP A 55 0.62 -3.51 8.11
C TRP A 55 1.68 -2.56 8.64
N TRP A 56 1.85 -1.43 7.96
CA TRP A 56 2.71 -0.31 8.41
C TRP A 56 1.94 1.00 8.40
N ARG A 57 2.33 1.90 9.29
CA ARG A 57 1.95 3.31 9.20
C ARG A 57 2.99 4.05 8.37
N VAL A 58 2.52 4.75 7.35
CA VAL A 58 3.35 5.59 6.50
C VAL A 58 3.76 6.85 7.27
N SER A 59 5.01 7.25 7.08
CA SER A 59 5.53 8.54 7.52
C SER A 59 6.16 9.27 6.34
N GLY A 60 5.82 10.55 6.18
CA GLY A 60 6.24 11.40 5.08
C GLY A 60 5.33 11.31 3.85
N ASP A 61 5.64 12.13 2.85
CA ASP A 61 4.81 12.44 1.69
C ASP A 61 5.45 12.03 0.35
N SER A 62 6.55 11.28 0.39
CA SER A 62 7.33 10.88 -0.80
C SER A 62 6.56 10.07 -1.86
N LEU A 63 5.30 9.70 -1.62
CA LEU A 63 4.43 8.95 -2.53
C LEU A 63 3.06 9.63 -2.73
N MET A 64 2.95 10.93 -2.45
CA MET A 64 1.70 11.69 -2.54
C MET A 64 1.07 11.62 -3.94
N ASP A 65 1.85 11.64 -5.02
CA ASP A 65 1.33 11.54 -6.39
C ASP A 65 0.78 10.13 -6.72
N GLU A 66 1.10 9.12 -5.91
CA GLU A 66 0.50 7.77 -5.98
C GLU A 66 -0.69 7.62 -5.01
N GLY A 67 -1.11 8.71 -4.35
CA GLY A 67 -2.24 8.71 -3.42
C GLY A 67 -1.92 8.09 -2.05
N ILE A 68 -0.64 7.88 -1.71
CA ILE A 68 -0.19 7.47 -0.38
C ILE A 68 0.32 8.67 0.39
N HIS A 69 -0.29 8.95 1.54
CA HIS A 69 -0.05 10.14 2.34
C HIS A 69 0.49 9.77 3.72
N ASP A 70 1.09 10.74 4.39
CA ASP A 70 1.50 10.62 5.78
C ASP A 70 0.33 10.16 6.66
N GLY A 71 0.60 9.20 7.56
CA GLY A 71 -0.39 8.64 8.47
C GLY A 71 -1.23 7.49 7.92
N ASP A 72 -1.18 7.22 6.61
CA ASP A 72 -1.86 6.06 6.00
C ASP A 72 -1.42 4.74 6.63
N LEU A 73 -2.34 3.77 6.67
CA LEU A 73 -1.99 2.38 6.87
C LEU A 73 -1.82 1.70 5.51
N ILE A 74 -0.70 1.02 5.30
CA ILE A 74 -0.45 0.23 4.10
C ILE A 74 -0.38 -1.25 4.44
N ALA A 75 -1.07 -2.06 3.64
CA ALA A 75 -0.92 -3.51 3.64
C ALA A 75 0.24 -3.87 2.71
N VAL A 76 1.25 -4.58 3.21
CA VAL A 76 2.39 -5.07 2.42
C VAL A 76 2.36 -6.58 2.39
N ASP A 77 2.27 -7.12 1.18
CA ASP A 77 2.20 -8.54 0.88
C ASP A 77 3.60 -9.05 0.47
N ARG A 78 4.12 -9.99 1.26
CA ARG A 78 5.44 -10.61 1.04
C ARG A 78 5.45 -11.61 -0.12
N ALA A 79 4.30 -12.18 -0.47
CA ALA A 79 4.10 -13.05 -1.64
C ALA A 79 3.84 -12.25 -2.93
N GLY A 80 3.66 -10.92 -2.82
CA GLY A 80 3.46 -10.03 -3.96
C GLY A 80 4.62 -10.04 -4.96
N LYS A 81 4.29 -10.02 -6.26
CA LYS A 81 5.29 -9.99 -7.34
C LYS A 81 5.96 -8.61 -7.44
N ARG A 82 7.26 -8.58 -7.16
CA ARG A 82 8.13 -7.38 -7.18
C ARG A 82 8.44 -6.95 -8.62
N ARG A 83 7.52 -6.21 -9.24
CA ARG A 83 7.63 -5.75 -10.63
C ARG A 83 7.80 -4.24 -10.70
N VAL A 84 8.45 -3.77 -11.77
CA VAL A 84 8.52 -2.34 -12.10
C VAL A 84 7.11 -1.74 -12.09
N GLY A 85 7.00 -0.54 -11.53
CA GLY A 85 5.75 0.18 -11.33
C GLY A 85 5.02 -0.14 -10.02
N ARG A 86 5.43 -1.19 -9.28
CA ARG A 86 4.84 -1.50 -7.97
C ARG A 86 5.40 -0.61 -6.88
N ILE A 87 4.56 -0.25 -5.93
CA ILE A 87 5.00 0.35 -4.67
C ILE A 87 5.47 -0.80 -3.77
N VAL A 88 6.68 -0.67 -3.24
CA VAL A 88 7.34 -1.73 -2.46
C VAL A 88 7.82 -1.17 -1.13
N LEU A 89 7.78 -2.02 -0.10
CA LEU A 89 8.52 -1.81 1.13
C LEU A 89 9.91 -2.41 0.94
N ALA A 90 10.93 -1.61 1.18
CA ALA A 90 12.33 -1.98 1.03
C ALA A 90 13.11 -1.66 2.30
N VAL A 91 14.13 -2.47 2.57
CA VAL A 91 15.15 -2.21 3.59
C VAL A 91 16.41 -1.78 2.88
N VAL A 92 16.87 -0.55 3.15
CA VAL A 92 18.07 0.04 2.58
C VAL A 92 18.95 0.48 3.74
N ASP A 93 20.17 -0.08 3.83
CA ASP A 93 21.12 0.21 4.92
C ASP A 93 20.51 0.07 6.32
N GLY A 94 19.67 -0.96 6.51
CA GLY A 94 18.97 -1.22 7.77
C GLY A 94 17.76 -0.32 8.04
N ASN A 95 17.43 0.61 7.14
CA ASN A 95 16.27 1.50 7.27
C ASN A 95 15.12 1.05 6.37
N VAL A 96 13.90 1.08 6.90
CA VAL A 96 12.69 0.72 6.16
C VAL A 96 12.18 1.94 5.39
N THR A 97 11.88 1.76 4.11
CA THR A 97 11.27 2.81 3.27
C THR A 97 10.25 2.22 2.32
N VAL A 98 9.31 3.06 1.87
CA VAL A 98 8.31 2.71 0.85
C VAL A 98 8.51 3.61 -0.35
N LYS A 99 8.65 3.00 -1.53
CA LYS A 99 8.97 3.70 -2.79
C LYS A 99 8.39 2.95 -3.99
N LYS A 100 8.29 3.60 -5.15
CA LYS A 100 7.88 2.95 -6.40
C LYS A 100 9.10 2.31 -7.08
N LEU A 101 9.03 1.01 -7.32
CA LEU A 101 10.10 0.28 -8.00
C LEU A 101 10.15 0.70 -9.48
N ALA A 102 11.28 1.23 -9.91
CA ALA A 102 11.52 1.68 -11.28
C ALA A 102 12.73 0.95 -11.88
N LYS A 103 12.87 0.99 -13.22
CA LYS A 103 14.04 0.49 -13.92
C LYS A 103 14.51 1.52 -14.94
N ARG A 104 15.78 1.89 -14.90
CA ARG A 104 16.44 2.85 -15.81
C ARG A 104 17.83 2.32 -16.15
N ASP A 105 18.20 2.31 -17.42
CA ASP A 105 19.52 1.88 -17.91
C ASP A 105 19.97 0.52 -17.36
N GLY A 106 19.03 -0.44 -17.32
CA GLY A 106 19.27 -1.79 -16.80
C GLY A 106 19.28 -1.92 -15.28
N ARG A 107 19.29 -0.81 -14.52
CA ARG A 107 19.35 -0.80 -13.05
C ARG A 107 17.98 -0.53 -12.44
N TYR A 108 17.75 -1.08 -11.24
CA TYR A 108 16.53 -0.84 -10.47
C TYR A 108 16.71 0.34 -9.52
N TRP A 109 15.63 1.09 -9.33
CA TRP A 109 15.58 2.28 -8.50
C TRP A 109 14.33 2.28 -7.62
N LEU A 110 14.44 2.87 -6.44
CA LEU A 110 13.35 3.16 -5.54
C LEU A 110 13.00 4.64 -5.69
N ASP A 111 11.96 4.90 -6.49
CA ASP A 111 11.54 6.25 -6.82
C ASP A 111 10.58 6.82 -5.77
N PRO A 112 10.81 8.05 -5.29
CA PRO A 112 9.73 8.86 -4.77
C PRO A 112 8.80 9.31 -5.92
N LYS A 113 7.56 9.60 -5.57
CA LYS A 113 6.48 10.08 -6.44
C LYS A 113 5.72 11.17 -5.70
N SER A 114 6.39 12.30 -5.49
CA SER A 114 5.79 13.55 -5.04
C SER A 114 6.40 14.70 -5.81
N LYS A 115 5.55 15.60 -6.34
CA LYS A 115 5.98 16.86 -6.96
C LYS A 115 6.19 17.93 -5.88
N GLY A 116 7.22 17.74 -5.07
CA GLY A 116 7.62 18.70 -4.02
C GLY A 116 8.80 18.17 -3.21
N SER A 117 9.96 18.82 -3.40
CA SER A 117 11.20 18.80 -2.59
C SER A 117 11.88 17.46 -2.20
N ASP A 118 13.21 17.47 -2.35
CA ASP A 118 14.26 16.73 -1.61
C ASP A 118 14.34 15.20 -1.61
N PHE A 119 13.35 14.47 -2.10
CA PHE A 119 13.48 13.01 -2.16
C PHE A 119 14.31 12.59 -3.39
N ALA A 120 15.55 12.15 -3.16
CA ALA A 120 16.38 11.53 -4.19
C ALA A 120 15.95 10.07 -4.42
N PRO A 121 15.88 9.59 -5.68
CA PRO A 121 15.76 8.17 -5.97
C PRO A 121 16.91 7.38 -5.35
N LEU A 122 16.61 6.23 -4.77
CA LEU A 122 17.63 5.34 -4.20
C LEU A 122 17.95 4.23 -5.20
N LEU A 123 19.23 4.00 -5.47
CA LEU A 123 19.66 2.89 -6.32
C LEU A 123 19.44 1.58 -5.56
N VAL A 124 18.83 0.58 -6.21
CA VAL A 124 18.75 -0.77 -5.65
C VAL A 124 20.12 -1.44 -5.83
N THR A 125 20.75 -1.76 -4.71
CA THR A 125 22.04 -2.46 -4.62
C THR A 125 21.85 -3.89 -4.13
N GLU A 126 22.94 -4.64 -4.02
CA GLU A 126 22.93 -5.99 -3.42
C GLU A 126 22.54 -5.98 -1.92
N SER A 127 22.77 -4.86 -1.22
CA SER A 127 22.35 -4.68 0.17
C SER A 127 20.88 -4.27 0.33
N THR A 128 20.19 -3.96 -0.77
CA THR A 128 18.77 -3.56 -0.73
C THR A 128 17.89 -4.79 -0.71
N GLU A 129 17.10 -4.95 0.36
CA GLU A 129 16.06 -5.99 0.41
C GLU A 129 14.73 -5.39 -0.03
N ILE A 130 14.14 -5.91 -1.11
CA ILE A 130 12.72 -5.66 -1.43
C ILE A 130 11.88 -6.64 -0.61
N TRP A 131 11.36 -6.16 0.51
CA TRP A 131 10.71 -7.00 1.51
C TRP A 131 9.34 -7.50 1.03
N GLY A 132 8.53 -6.60 0.46
CA GLY A 132 7.19 -6.93 -0.03
C GLY A 132 6.58 -5.83 -0.90
N VAL A 133 5.38 -6.10 -1.41
CA VAL A 133 4.64 -5.20 -2.32
C VAL A 133 3.44 -4.61 -1.59
N VAL A 134 3.22 -3.31 -1.70
CA VAL A 134 2.01 -2.67 -1.17
C VAL A 134 0.79 -3.20 -1.93
N ALA A 135 -0.12 -3.84 -1.20
CA ALA A 135 -1.34 -4.47 -1.71
C ALA A 135 -2.57 -3.58 -1.54
N GLY A 136 -2.55 -2.64 -0.58
CA GLY A 136 -3.60 -1.65 -0.41
C GLY A 136 -3.24 -0.59 0.62
N VAL A 137 -4.10 0.42 0.68
CA VAL A 137 -3.96 1.60 1.54
C VAL A 137 -5.29 1.79 2.26
N VAL A 138 -5.24 2.05 3.56
CA VAL A 138 -6.38 2.41 4.39
C VAL A 138 -6.09 3.77 4.99
N ARG A 139 -6.97 4.73 4.68
CA ARG A 139 -6.94 6.08 5.23
C ARG A 139 -8.22 6.32 6.02
N ARG A 140 -8.07 6.86 7.22
CA ARG A 140 -9.19 7.36 8.00
C ARG A 140 -9.27 8.87 7.84
N TYR A 141 -10.44 9.38 7.48
CA TYR A 141 -10.75 10.80 7.49
C TYR A 141 -11.41 11.20 8.81
N ALA A 142 -11.28 12.47 9.19
CA ALA A 142 -12.05 13.02 10.29
C ALA A 142 -13.54 13.02 9.91
N VAL A 143 -14.39 12.62 10.85
CA VAL A 143 -15.85 12.61 10.70
C VAL A 143 -16.50 13.67 11.61
N GLU A 144 -15.75 14.18 12.60
CA GLU A 144 -16.07 15.28 13.51
C GLU A 144 -14.79 16.08 13.83
#